data_AF-A0A9E2PB94-F1
#
_entry.id   AF-A0A9E2PB94-F1
#
_cell.length_a   1.000
_cell.length_b   1.000
_cell.length_c   1.000
_cell.angle_alpha   90.00
_cell.angle_beta   90.00
_cell.angle_gamma   90.00
#
_symmetry.space_group_name_H-M   'P 1'
#
loop_
_entity.id
_entity.type
_entity.pdbx_description
1 polymer ?
#
loop_
_entity_poly.entity_id
_entity_poly.type
_entity_poly.pdbx_seq_one_letter_code
_entity_poly.pdbx_strand_id
1 'polypeptide(L)'
;MKGYVQVYTGDGKGKTTAALGLSIRAAGSGLRVYIAQFIKMGEYSEIKALAKFSDLITVEQFGLGRFIKGKPSEEDIEAARNGISKVKSLMGLAKYDIIVLEEANVAAACGVISVEDILELISLKPDNIELVITGRGADPKVIEKADLVTEMKEIKHYYQKGVQARVGIEK
;
A
#
# COMPACT_ATOMS: atom_id res chain seq x y z
N MET A 1 -7.89 -15.94 -13.04
CA MET A 1 -6.70 -15.21 -13.53
C MET A 1 -5.56 -15.51 -12.56
N LYS A 2 -4.33 -15.72 -13.03
CA LYS A 2 -3.16 -15.83 -12.14
C LYS A 2 -2.80 -14.43 -11.65
N GLY A 3 -2.59 -14.27 -10.35
CA GLY A 3 -2.16 -13.03 -9.71
C GLY A 3 -0.69 -13.06 -9.33
N TYR A 4 -0.06 -11.91 -9.40
CA TYR A 4 1.38 -11.70 -9.19
C TYR A 4 1.65 -10.73 -8.03
N VAL A 5 2.92 -10.58 -7.67
CA VAL A 5 3.39 -9.63 -6.67
C VAL A 5 4.05 -8.44 -7.36
N GLN A 6 3.52 -7.24 -7.13
CA GLN A 6 4.07 -5.99 -7.65
C GLN A 6 4.62 -5.13 -6.51
N VAL A 7 5.78 -4.54 -6.71
CA VAL A 7 6.40 -3.59 -5.78
C VAL A 7 6.59 -2.24 -6.46
N TYR A 8 6.00 -1.19 -5.92
CA TYR A 8 6.21 0.19 -6.36
C TYR A 8 7.02 0.95 -5.30
N THR A 9 8.31 1.13 -5.57
CA THR A 9 9.30 1.70 -4.63
C THR A 9 10.03 2.90 -5.23
N GLY A 10 11.11 3.36 -4.59
CA GLY A 10 11.94 4.47 -5.03
C GLY A 10 11.50 5.83 -4.48
N ASP A 11 12.35 6.83 -4.65
CA ASP A 11 12.19 8.14 -4.01
C ASP A 11 11.29 9.13 -4.75
N GLY A 12 10.99 8.85 -6.00
CA GLY A 12 10.11 9.65 -6.85
C GLY A 12 8.66 9.61 -6.40
N LYS A 13 7.94 10.68 -6.70
CA LYS A 13 6.48 10.73 -6.59
C LYS A 13 5.86 9.75 -7.59
N GLY A 14 4.85 9.00 -7.14
CA GLY A 14 3.95 8.24 -8.03
C GLY A 14 3.50 6.89 -7.50
N LYS A 15 4.13 6.35 -6.45
CA LYS A 15 3.97 4.94 -6.02
C LYS A 15 2.52 4.62 -5.68
N THR A 16 1.96 5.38 -4.75
CA THR A 16 0.55 5.30 -4.35
C THR A 16 -0.38 5.59 -5.53
N THR A 17 -0.13 6.63 -6.32
CA THR A 17 -1.01 6.95 -7.46
C THR A 17 -1.02 5.87 -8.54
N ALA A 18 0.08 5.16 -8.75
CA ALA A 18 0.13 4.02 -9.66
C ALA A 18 -0.70 2.84 -9.14
N ALA A 19 -0.60 2.53 -7.84
CA ALA A 19 -1.43 1.51 -7.20
C ALA A 19 -2.92 1.86 -7.26
N LEU A 20 -3.29 3.11 -6.96
CA LEU A 20 -4.66 3.60 -7.07
C LEU A 20 -5.18 3.56 -8.51
N GLY A 21 -4.35 3.92 -9.50
CA GLY A 21 -4.69 3.81 -10.91
C GLY A 21 -4.96 2.36 -11.35
N LEU A 22 -4.17 1.41 -10.85
CA LEU A 22 -4.41 -0.02 -11.03
C LEU A 22 -5.73 -0.46 -10.37
N SER A 23 -6.00 0.00 -9.14
CA SER A 23 -7.26 -0.30 -8.44
C SER A 23 -8.48 0.18 -9.23
N ILE A 24 -8.43 1.39 -9.79
CA ILE A 24 -9.52 1.94 -10.61
C ILE A 24 -9.67 1.13 -11.91
N ARG A 25 -8.55 0.76 -12.56
CA ARG A 25 -8.59 -0.11 -13.75
C ARG A 25 -9.26 -1.45 -13.44
N ALA A 26 -8.92 -2.07 -12.32
CA ALA A 26 -9.49 -3.34 -11.90
C ALA A 26 -10.99 -3.23 -11.63
N ALA A 27 -11.42 -2.20 -10.88
CA ALA A 27 -12.83 -1.95 -10.64
C ALA A 27 -13.60 -1.65 -11.95
N GLY A 28 -13.01 -0.92 -12.89
CA GLY A 28 -13.60 -0.73 -14.23
C GLY A 28 -13.84 -2.03 -15.00
N SER A 29 -13.09 -3.09 -14.68
CA SER A 29 -13.27 -4.45 -15.22
C SER A 29 -14.16 -5.35 -14.32
N GLY A 30 -14.78 -4.80 -13.27
CA GLY A 30 -15.62 -5.55 -12.33
C GLY A 30 -14.86 -6.37 -11.29
N LEU A 31 -13.54 -6.19 -11.15
CA LEU A 31 -12.74 -6.86 -10.13
C LEU A 31 -12.82 -6.13 -8.78
N ARG A 32 -12.73 -6.89 -7.70
CA ARG A 32 -12.79 -6.38 -6.33
C ARG A 32 -11.39 -6.11 -5.80
N VAL A 33 -11.19 -4.93 -5.22
CA VAL A 33 -9.92 -4.46 -4.70
C VAL A 33 -10.04 -4.16 -3.21
N TYR A 34 -9.05 -4.59 -2.45
CA TYR A 34 -8.87 -4.19 -1.05
C TYR A 34 -7.59 -3.38 -0.91
N ILE A 35 -7.68 -2.20 -0.30
CA ILE A 35 -6.54 -1.31 -0.05
C ILE A 35 -6.35 -1.17 1.45
N ALA A 36 -5.25 -1.74 1.97
CA ALA A 36 -4.79 -1.53 3.32
C ALA A 36 -3.75 -0.40 3.33
N GLN A 37 -4.07 0.74 3.95
CA GLN A 37 -3.13 1.84 4.09
C GLN A 37 -2.42 1.76 5.45
N PHE A 38 -1.12 1.51 5.45
CA PHE A 38 -0.32 1.48 6.68
C PHE A 38 0.15 2.89 7.04
N ILE A 39 0.37 3.16 8.35
CA ILE A 39 0.81 4.46 8.93
C ILE A 39 -0.24 5.60 8.79
N LYS A 40 -1.13 5.53 7.81
CA LYS A 40 -2.15 6.54 7.54
C LYS A 40 -3.37 6.42 8.46
N MET A 41 -3.97 7.58 8.74
CA MET A 41 -5.30 7.73 9.31
C MET A 41 -5.82 9.12 8.92
N GLY A 42 -7.09 9.23 8.57
CA GLY A 42 -7.76 10.49 8.30
C GLY A 42 -8.29 10.61 6.88
N GLU A 43 -8.74 11.81 6.54
CA GLU A 43 -9.35 12.07 5.24
C GLU A 43 -8.30 12.37 4.16
N TYR A 44 -8.28 11.56 3.11
CA TYR A 44 -7.45 11.78 1.92
C TYR A 44 -8.33 11.90 0.68
N SER A 45 -7.91 12.71 -0.30
CA SER A 45 -8.68 12.97 -1.52
C SER A 45 -8.96 11.68 -2.31
N GLU A 46 -8.01 10.74 -2.33
CA GLU A 46 -8.19 9.44 -2.96
C GLU A 46 -9.30 8.61 -2.30
N ILE A 47 -9.47 8.65 -0.99
CA ILE A 47 -10.53 7.89 -0.29
C ILE A 47 -11.90 8.42 -0.70
N LYS A 48 -12.05 9.75 -0.77
CA LYS A 48 -13.28 10.41 -1.24
C LYS A 48 -13.59 10.04 -2.70
N ALA A 49 -12.57 9.92 -3.54
CA ALA A 49 -12.74 9.50 -4.93
C ALA A 49 -13.10 8.01 -5.06
N LEU A 50 -12.41 7.14 -4.32
CA LEU A 50 -12.61 5.69 -4.34
C LEU A 50 -13.93 5.26 -3.74
N ALA A 51 -14.52 6.06 -2.83
CA ALA A 51 -15.87 5.82 -2.31
C ALA A 51 -16.95 5.75 -3.41
N LYS A 52 -16.71 6.33 -4.59
CA LYS A 52 -17.59 6.19 -5.76
C LYS A 52 -17.59 4.78 -6.36
N PHE A 53 -16.67 3.93 -5.95
CA PHE A 53 -16.51 2.53 -6.36
C PHE A 53 -16.68 1.59 -5.16
N SER A 54 -17.44 1.98 -4.13
CA SER A 54 -17.53 1.24 -2.85
C SER A 54 -17.98 -0.21 -2.98
N ASP A 55 -18.70 -0.56 -4.05
CA ASP A 55 -19.14 -1.94 -4.31
C ASP A 55 -17.98 -2.86 -4.75
N LEU A 56 -16.88 -2.26 -5.23
CA LEU A 56 -15.72 -2.96 -5.78
C LEU A 56 -14.42 -2.64 -5.04
N ILE A 57 -14.27 -1.45 -4.47
CA ILE A 57 -13.05 -1.00 -3.80
C ILE A 57 -13.34 -0.73 -2.34
N THR A 58 -12.68 -1.50 -1.47
CA THR A 58 -12.66 -1.27 -0.02
C THR A 58 -11.34 -0.65 0.36
N VAL A 59 -11.36 0.42 1.15
CA VAL A 59 -10.16 1.07 1.72
C VAL A 59 -10.26 1.02 3.25
N GLU A 60 -9.22 0.51 3.91
CA GLU A 60 -9.08 0.52 5.36
C GLU A 60 -7.70 1.05 5.76
N GLN A 61 -7.67 1.82 6.86
CA GLN A 61 -6.46 2.48 7.35
C GLN A 61 -5.97 1.84 8.65
N PHE A 62 -4.66 1.59 8.71
CA PHE A 62 -3.97 0.85 9.75
C PHE A 62 -2.78 1.67 10.26
N GLY A 63 -3.09 2.83 10.82
CA GLY A 63 -2.12 3.75 11.42
C GLY A 63 -2.82 4.79 12.28
N LEU A 64 -2.06 5.74 12.80
CA LEU A 64 -2.57 6.81 13.67
C LEU A 64 -2.55 8.19 13.00
N GLY A 65 -2.19 8.28 11.72
CA GLY A 65 -2.23 9.53 10.95
C GLY A 65 -1.18 10.55 11.38
N ARG A 66 -0.12 10.09 12.04
CA ARG A 66 0.99 10.89 12.53
C ARG A 66 2.33 10.31 12.07
N PHE A 67 3.34 11.16 11.98
CA PHE A 67 4.69 10.71 11.68
C PHE A 67 5.28 9.91 12.85
N ILE A 68 5.81 8.73 12.54
CA ILE A 68 6.59 7.93 13.48
C ILE A 68 8.03 8.42 13.42
N LYS A 69 8.51 9.00 14.52
CA LYS A 69 9.90 9.47 14.66
C LYS A 69 10.61 8.62 15.71
N GLY A 70 11.66 7.92 15.31
CA GLY A 70 12.38 7.00 16.19
C GLY A 70 11.57 5.73 16.42
N LYS A 71 11.54 5.24 17.67
CA LYS A 71 10.84 4.00 18.02
C LYS A 71 9.31 4.20 17.95
N PRO A 72 8.56 3.33 17.25
CA PRO A 72 7.09 3.41 17.23
C PRO A 72 6.48 3.14 18.61
N SER A 73 5.30 3.71 18.87
CA SER A 73 4.54 3.37 20.08
C SER A 73 3.88 2.00 19.93
N GLU A 74 3.44 1.42 21.06
CA GLU A 74 2.65 0.19 21.04
C GLU A 74 1.35 0.35 20.25
N GLU A 75 0.72 1.53 20.27
CA GLU A 75 -0.48 1.81 19.48
C GLU A 75 -0.19 1.84 17.97
N ASP A 76 0.97 2.40 17.57
CA ASP A 76 1.39 2.41 16.16
C ASP A 76 1.63 0.97 15.66
N ILE A 77 2.28 0.14 16.49
CA ILE A 77 2.52 -1.29 16.20
C ILE A 77 1.20 -2.06 16.14
N GLU A 78 0.30 -1.84 17.10
CA GLU A 78 -0.97 -2.56 17.17
C GLU A 78 -1.88 -2.20 16.00
N ALA A 79 -1.95 -0.93 15.60
CA ALA A 79 -2.68 -0.52 14.40
C ALA A 79 -2.17 -1.24 13.15
N ALA A 80 -0.85 -1.32 12.97
CA ALA A 80 -0.25 -1.98 11.82
C ALA A 80 -0.43 -3.51 11.86
N ARG A 81 -0.31 -4.13 13.05
CA ARG A 81 -0.58 -5.57 13.28
C ARG A 81 -2.02 -5.95 12.93
N ASN A 82 -2.98 -5.09 13.25
CA ASN A 82 -4.37 -5.26 12.84
C ASN A 82 -4.52 -5.26 11.31
N GLY A 83 -3.74 -4.43 10.61
CA GLY A 83 -3.67 -4.43 9.15
C GLY A 83 -3.17 -5.75 8.58
N ILE A 84 -2.06 -6.28 9.11
CA ILE A 84 -1.52 -7.58 8.70
C ILE A 84 -2.53 -8.69 8.95
N SER A 85 -3.11 -8.75 10.15
CA SER A 85 -4.13 -9.75 10.51
C SER A 85 -5.34 -9.70 9.58
N LYS A 86 -5.83 -8.49 9.29
CA LYS A 86 -6.96 -8.28 8.38
C LYS A 86 -6.64 -8.76 6.97
N VAL A 87 -5.48 -8.39 6.42
CA VAL A 87 -5.05 -8.84 5.08
C VAL A 87 -4.94 -10.37 5.02
N LYS A 88 -4.29 -11.01 6.00
CA LYS A 88 -4.18 -12.48 6.07
C LYS A 88 -5.56 -13.14 6.04
N SER A 89 -6.51 -12.61 6.83
CA SER A 89 -7.87 -13.15 6.85
C SER A 89 -8.58 -13.04 5.49
N LEU A 90 -8.37 -11.94 4.76
CA LEU A 90 -9.01 -11.69 3.47
C LEU A 90 -8.47 -12.58 2.36
N MET A 91 -7.17 -12.91 2.39
CA MET A 91 -6.54 -13.84 1.45
C MET A 91 -7.21 -15.23 1.51
N GLY A 92 -7.66 -15.68 2.68
CA GLY A 92 -8.37 -16.96 2.83
C GLY A 92 -9.82 -16.98 2.33
N LEU A 93 -10.44 -15.82 2.09
CA LEU A 93 -11.87 -15.71 1.79
C LEU A 93 -12.21 -15.60 0.30
N ALA A 94 -11.20 -15.54 -0.58
CA ALA A 94 -11.37 -15.33 -2.04
C ALA A 94 -12.31 -14.15 -2.39
N LYS A 95 -12.37 -13.12 -1.51
CA LYS A 95 -13.29 -11.98 -1.62
C LYS A 95 -12.76 -10.87 -2.53
N TYR A 96 -11.45 -10.79 -2.71
CA TYR A 96 -10.81 -9.74 -3.49
C TYR A 96 -9.87 -10.35 -4.52
N ASP A 97 -9.83 -9.73 -5.70
CA ASP A 97 -8.96 -10.11 -6.80
C ASP A 97 -7.60 -9.40 -6.70
N ILE A 98 -7.58 -8.21 -6.08
CA ILE A 98 -6.38 -7.42 -5.85
C ILE A 98 -6.34 -6.95 -4.40
N ILE A 99 -5.17 -7.08 -3.76
CA ILE A 99 -4.87 -6.51 -2.45
C ILE A 99 -3.70 -5.53 -2.58
N VAL A 100 -3.89 -4.31 -2.10
CA VAL A 100 -2.85 -3.26 -2.06
C VAL A 100 -2.42 -3.04 -0.62
N LEU A 101 -1.13 -3.22 -0.33
CA LEU A 101 -0.46 -2.89 0.91
C LEU A 101 0.23 -1.53 0.73
N GLU A 102 -0.52 -0.47 0.95
CA GLU A 102 -0.07 0.89 0.70
C GLU A 102 0.82 1.40 1.84
N GLU A 103 2.00 1.91 1.50
CA GLU A 103 3.07 2.31 2.42
C GLU A 103 3.61 1.20 3.33
N ALA A 104 3.40 -0.08 2.99
CA ALA A 104 3.93 -1.21 3.77
C ALA A 104 5.47 -1.24 3.84
N ASN A 105 6.17 -0.82 2.78
CA ASN A 105 7.65 -0.72 2.84
C ASN A 105 8.09 0.31 3.88
N VAL A 106 7.38 1.44 3.97
CA VAL A 106 7.67 2.48 4.98
C VAL A 106 7.27 2.00 6.37
N ALA A 107 6.17 1.25 6.49
CA ALA A 107 5.76 0.62 7.75
C ALA A 107 6.84 -0.33 8.30
N ALA A 108 7.46 -1.13 7.41
CA ALA A 108 8.60 -1.96 7.78
C ALA A 108 9.82 -1.13 8.19
N ALA A 109 10.16 -0.09 7.42
CA ALA A 109 11.27 0.81 7.74
C ALA A 109 11.09 1.57 9.07
N CYS A 110 9.85 1.89 9.44
CA CYS A 110 9.49 2.50 10.72
C CYS A 110 9.42 1.49 11.88
N GLY A 111 9.51 0.18 11.60
CA GLY A 111 9.47 -0.87 12.61
C GLY A 111 8.10 -1.14 13.22
N VAL A 112 7.00 -0.71 12.58
CA VAL A 112 5.63 -1.05 13.03
C VAL A 112 5.16 -2.41 12.51
N ILE A 113 5.75 -2.88 11.42
CA ILE A 113 5.72 -4.28 10.96
C ILE A 113 7.15 -4.70 10.66
N SER A 114 7.38 -6.00 10.56
CA SER A 114 8.65 -6.56 10.11
C SER A 114 8.68 -6.77 8.59
N VAL A 115 9.88 -6.93 8.03
CA VAL A 115 10.04 -7.38 6.64
C VAL A 115 9.48 -8.79 6.48
N GLU A 116 9.64 -9.62 7.52
CA GLU A 116 9.11 -10.98 7.59
C GLU A 116 7.58 -11.01 7.49
N ASP A 117 6.85 -10.04 8.05
CA ASP A 117 5.40 -9.92 7.88
C ASP A 117 5.01 -9.74 6.40
N ILE A 118 5.78 -8.93 5.65
CA ILE A 118 5.54 -8.71 4.21
C ILE A 118 5.85 -9.99 3.42
N LEU A 119 6.97 -10.66 3.72
CA LEU A 119 7.36 -11.91 3.07
C LEU A 119 6.36 -13.03 3.34
N GLU A 120 5.80 -13.10 4.54
CA GLU A 120 4.74 -14.05 4.88
C GLU A 120 3.47 -13.77 4.08
N LEU A 121 3.07 -12.50 3.92
CA LEU A 121 1.93 -12.14 3.06
C LEU A 121 2.15 -12.53 1.60
N ILE A 122 3.37 -12.34 1.07
CA ILE A 122 3.73 -12.82 -0.27
C ILE A 122 3.60 -14.34 -0.37
N SER A 123 4.07 -15.07 0.63
CA SER A 123 4.02 -16.54 0.65
C SER A 123 2.61 -17.10 0.83
N LEU A 124 1.74 -16.42 1.58
CA LEU A 124 0.36 -16.84 1.84
C LEU A 124 -0.61 -16.43 0.74
N LYS A 125 -0.20 -15.51 -0.14
CA LYS A 125 -1.02 -15.01 -1.24
C LYS A 125 -1.52 -16.16 -2.13
N PRO A 126 -2.84 -16.34 -2.28
CA PRO A 126 -3.40 -17.29 -3.23
C PRO A 126 -2.96 -17.00 -4.67
N ASP A 127 -2.89 -18.03 -5.50
CA ASP A 127 -2.46 -17.93 -6.91
C ASP A 127 -3.35 -17.00 -7.75
N ASN A 128 -4.59 -16.75 -7.34
CA ASN A 128 -5.54 -15.91 -8.06
C ASN A 128 -5.65 -14.47 -7.55
N ILE A 129 -4.87 -14.09 -6.52
CA ILE A 129 -4.85 -12.74 -5.97
C ILE A 129 -3.61 -12.00 -6.47
N GLU A 130 -3.79 -10.79 -6.99
CA GLU A 130 -2.72 -9.82 -7.25
C GLU A 130 -2.38 -9.09 -5.94
N LEU A 131 -1.09 -9.01 -5.58
CA LEU A 131 -0.63 -8.31 -4.39
C LEU A 131 0.27 -7.14 -4.79
N VAL A 132 -0.11 -5.92 -4.39
CA VAL A 132 0.65 -4.70 -4.70
C VAL A 132 1.20 -4.13 -3.41
N ILE A 133 2.50 -3.87 -3.35
CA ILE A 133 3.20 -3.35 -2.18
C ILE A 133 3.80 -2.01 -2.57
N THR A 134 3.52 -0.96 -1.78
CA THR A 134 4.07 0.37 -2.07
C THR A 134 4.88 0.91 -0.90
N GLY A 135 5.66 1.95 -1.21
CA GLY A 135 6.41 2.73 -0.23
C GLY A 135 7.89 2.77 -0.59
N ARG A 136 8.60 3.74 -0.03
CA ARG A 136 10.05 3.91 -0.23
C ARG A 136 10.81 2.77 0.45
N GLY A 137 12.02 2.51 -0.04
CA GLY A 137 12.96 1.63 0.67
C GLY A 137 12.51 0.18 0.78
N ALA A 138 11.85 -0.37 -0.25
CA ALA A 138 11.53 -1.80 -0.31
C ALA A 138 12.77 -2.66 0.02
N ASP A 139 12.63 -3.58 0.97
CA ASP A 139 13.71 -4.45 1.40
C ASP A 139 14.17 -5.35 0.23
N PRO A 140 15.48 -5.60 0.06
CA PRO A 140 15.98 -6.46 -1.02
C PRO A 140 15.33 -7.85 -1.06
N LYS A 141 14.97 -8.44 0.09
CA LYS A 141 14.26 -9.72 0.14
C LYS A 141 12.85 -9.63 -0.45
N VAL A 142 12.16 -8.50 -0.25
CA VAL A 142 10.83 -8.25 -0.82
C VAL A 142 10.95 -8.06 -2.33
N ILE A 143 11.96 -7.32 -2.79
CA ILE A 143 12.26 -7.14 -4.22
C ILE A 143 12.53 -8.49 -4.89
N GLU A 144 13.35 -9.34 -4.28
CA GLU A 144 13.69 -10.67 -4.81
C GLU A 144 12.46 -11.57 -4.99
N LYS A 145 11.46 -11.46 -4.10
CA LYS A 145 10.22 -12.26 -4.15
C LYS A 145 9.14 -11.67 -5.04
N ALA A 146 9.28 -10.43 -5.53
CA ALA A 146 8.29 -9.80 -6.36
C ALA A 146 8.43 -10.21 -7.83
N ASP A 147 7.30 -10.36 -8.52
CA ASP A 147 7.27 -10.67 -9.96
C ASP A 147 7.48 -9.41 -10.82
N LEU A 148 7.08 -8.25 -10.30
CA LEU A 148 7.26 -6.94 -10.93
C LEU A 148 7.74 -5.93 -9.90
N VAL A 149 8.83 -5.23 -10.23
CA VAL A 149 9.33 -4.12 -9.40
C VAL A 149 9.48 -2.88 -10.27
N THR A 150 8.85 -1.79 -9.84
CA THR A 150 9.03 -0.46 -10.45
C THR A 150 9.67 0.47 -9.44
N GLU A 151 10.86 0.94 -9.75
CA GLU A 151 11.53 2.01 -9.00
C GLU A 151 11.14 3.36 -9.61
N MET A 152 10.40 4.15 -8.85
CA MET A 152 10.14 5.55 -9.20
C MET A 152 11.33 6.38 -8.79
N LYS A 153 12.23 6.69 -9.72
CA LYS A 153 13.39 7.53 -9.46
C LYS A 153 13.01 9.01 -9.48
N GLU A 154 13.41 9.77 -8.46
CA GLU A 154 13.23 11.22 -8.45
C GLU A 154 14.23 11.89 -9.40
N ILE A 155 13.82 12.15 -10.65
CA ILE A 155 14.64 12.92 -11.60
C ILE A 155 14.56 14.42 -11.31
N LYS A 156 13.36 14.90 -10.92
CA LYS A 156 13.11 16.28 -10.47
C LYS A 156 11.83 16.30 -9.63
N HIS A 157 11.77 17.19 -8.64
CA HIS A 157 10.56 17.42 -7.86
C HIS A 157 10.40 18.91 -7.51
N TYR A 158 9.22 19.49 -7.72
CA TYR A 158 8.97 20.92 -7.46
C TYR A 158 9.06 21.30 -5.98
N TYR A 159 8.99 20.31 -5.07
CA TYR A 159 9.27 20.52 -3.66
C TYR A 159 10.68 21.08 -3.42
N GLN A 160 11.68 20.67 -4.24
CA GLN A 160 13.04 21.22 -4.18
C GLN A 160 13.08 22.72 -4.52
N LYS A 161 12.03 23.26 -5.15
CA LYS A 161 11.84 24.69 -5.43
C LYS A 161 10.91 25.37 -4.42
N GLY A 162 10.64 24.74 -3.28
CA GLY A 162 9.79 25.27 -2.21
C GLY A 162 8.28 25.09 -2.41
N VAL A 163 7.83 24.44 -3.49
CA VAL A 163 6.40 24.21 -3.74
C VAL A 163 5.85 23.22 -2.70
N GLN A 164 4.91 23.68 -1.89
CA GLN A 164 4.25 22.90 -0.85
C GLN A 164 3.20 21.95 -1.41
N ALA A 165 2.73 21.00 -0.58
CA ALA A 165 1.70 20.03 -0.95
C ALA A 165 0.36 20.70 -1.30
N ARG A 166 -0.22 20.32 -2.44
CA ARG A 166 -1.46 20.90 -3.00
C ARG A 166 -2.61 19.90 -2.95
N VAL A 167 -3.83 20.41 -2.73
CA VAL A 167 -5.05 19.60 -2.76
C VAL A 167 -5.30 19.03 -4.15
N GLY A 168 -5.62 17.74 -4.22
CA GLY A 168 -5.84 17.01 -5.47
C GLY A 168 -4.56 16.59 -6.18
N ILE A 169 -3.38 16.92 -5.64
CA ILE A 169 -2.08 16.58 -6.23
C ILE A 169 -1.17 15.85 -5.23
N GLU A 170 -1.06 16.34 -3.99
CA GLU A 170 -0.34 15.70 -2.87
C GLU A 170 -1.25 15.38 -1.66
N LYS A 171 -2.34 16.14 -1.48
CA LYS A 171 -3.33 16.00 -0.40
C LYS A 171 -4.66 15.50 -0.95
#